data_AF-A0A0F7ZQM5-F1
#
_entry.id   AF-A0A0F7ZQM5-F1
#
_cell.length_a   1.000
_cell.length_b   1.000
_cell.length_c   1.000
_cell.angle_alpha   90.00
_cell.angle_beta   90.00
_cell.angle_gamma   90.00
#
_symmetry.space_group_name_H-M   'P 1'
#
loop_
_entity.id
_entity.type
_entity.pdbx_description
1 polymer ?
#
loop_
_entity_poly.entity_id
_entity_poly.type
_entity_poly.pdbx_seq_one_letter_code
_entity_poly.pdbx_strand_id
1 'polypeptide(L)'
;MEERVKGAVEHIEKFPCAKVATVAREFGVPRGRLRYRLQGRPAKIGQKASNTKLSRPEEAALCRYIDRLDAFNLAVRVEFVADAANCILRERFGRSEAPVVGRPNWTSRFLKRHGYLKRRQKKLQAERQASEDLTRVHQYFETLQQVVQENGIPPEDIWNMDETGFRIGVGKDQLIVTKRARAHYFGIPENRESATAIEAISASGEVIPAFLILAAQMHMASWYQIPELDQETVIRPTPTGYSNDMISLEWLQHFDRHSAKSSKSSRRLLLLDGHGSHHTRQFIQYCDEKGIIPFGMPPKLTHVLQPLDIVVFQPLKHYHAKALDVMVRDGLFNITKLEFLSCIQDVRLKAFKKDTIRSAFRKTGVLPFDPQVVLRVLEARQAKKTPSPPPHSGPYSSPFETPLTLRQINKVVGELGNRIEDDESLDPGFARNVNRFIRGSLSLATELVQTKRDLGRTRMAERTQQQRRAMKNVQLQSGGVLSVSEGRQMVKQREEDQVAKARKVIEDAEKKARNARKRCFEETAKEARKWRASERLERAEVCDSERGKRWLKRF
;
A
#
# COMPACT_ATOMS: atom_id res chain seq x y z
N MET A 1 23.50 26.95 52.68
CA MET A 1 24.73 27.48 52.04
C MET A 1 24.61 28.94 51.62
N GLU A 2 23.59 29.34 50.84
CA GLU A 2 23.40 30.76 50.45
C GLU A 2 23.05 31.67 51.63
N GLU A 3 22.30 31.20 52.64
CA GLU A 3 22.05 31.96 53.88
C GLU A 3 23.34 32.34 54.61
N ARG A 4 24.32 31.43 54.68
CA ARG A 4 25.65 31.70 55.26
C ARG A 4 26.41 32.75 54.47
N VAL A 5 26.24 32.77 53.14
CA VAL A 5 26.87 33.80 52.28
C VAL A 5 26.19 35.15 52.52
N LYS A 6 24.86 35.18 52.70
CA LYS A 6 24.13 36.41 53.02
C LYS A 6 24.55 36.99 54.37
N GLY A 7 24.63 36.16 55.41
CA GLY A 7 25.14 36.56 56.72
C GLY A 7 26.59 37.05 56.69
N ALA A 8 27.46 36.43 55.87
CA ALA A 8 28.83 36.89 55.69
C ALA A 8 28.94 38.23 54.95
N VAL A 9 28.01 38.53 54.03
CA VAL A 9 27.93 39.84 53.36
C VAL A 9 27.44 40.91 54.34
N GLU A 10 26.37 40.64 55.09
CA GLU A 10 25.84 41.55 56.12
C GLU A 10 26.89 41.86 57.20
N HIS A 11 27.72 40.89 57.56
CA HIS A 11 28.82 41.10 58.50
C HIS A 11 29.90 42.05 57.94
N ILE A 12 30.24 41.93 56.65
CA ILE A 12 31.22 42.84 56.00
C ILE A 12 30.63 44.24 55.81
N GLU A 13 29.33 44.35 55.55
CA GLU A 13 28.63 45.64 55.48
C GLU A 13 28.61 46.34 56.86
N LYS A 14 28.44 45.59 57.95
CA LYS A 14 28.51 46.11 59.33
C LYS A 14 29.93 46.45 59.79
N PHE A 15 30.95 45.75 59.28
CA PHE A 15 32.36 45.95 59.63
C PHE A 15 33.23 46.12 58.38
N PRO A 16 33.27 47.32 57.77
CA PRO A 16 33.94 47.55 56.47
C PRO A 16 35.44 47.25 56.46
N CYS A 17 36.11 47.28 57.62
CA CYS A 17 37.53 46.96 57.77
C CYS A 17 37.81 45.44 57.86
N ALA A 18 36.78 44.59 57.92
CA ALA A 18 36.94 43.15 58.06
C ALA A 18 37.56 42.52 56.80
N LYS A 19 38.60 41.71 56.99
CA LYS A 19 39.24 40.97 55.88
C LYS A 19 38.29 39.89 55.38
N VAL A 20 37.92 39.95 54.09
CA VAL A 20 37.04 38.98 53.40
C VAL A 20 37.47 37.51 53.62
N ALA A 21 38.77 37.24 53.72
CA ALA A 21 39.29 35.89 53.96
C ALA A 21 39.03 35.36 55.39
N THR A 22 38.96 36.26 56.37
CA THR A 22 38.64 35.94 57.77
C THR A 22 37.16 35.66 57.90
N VAL A 23 36.31 36.57 57.38
CA VAL A 23 34.85 36.41 57.39
C VAL A 23 34.41 35.16 56.62
N ALA A 24 35.05 34.87 55.48
CA ALA A 24 34.74 33.65 54.73
C ALA A 24 34.99 32.37 55.55
N ARG A 25 36.02 32.36 56.39
CA ARG A 25 36.38 31.23 57.24
C ARG A 25 35.42 31.09 58.42
N GLU A 26 35.10 32.21 59.07
CA GLU A 26 34.19 32.29 60.20
C GLU A 26 32.77 31.82 59.84
N PHE A 27 32.28 32.24 58.67
CA PHE A 27 30.95 31.85 58.17
C PHE A 27 30.95 30.50 57.40
N GLY A 28 32.10 29.82 57.30
CA GLY A 28 32.22 28.54 56.60
C GLY A 28 31.83 28.61 55.11
N VAL A 29 32.18 29.71 54.43
CA VAL A 29 31.85 29.96 53.02
C VAL A 29 33.13 30.05 52.16
N PRO A 30 33.13 29.54 50.91
CA PRO A 30 34.28 29.70 50.04
C PRO A 30 34.57 31.18 49.75
N ARG A 31 35.82 31.62 49.99
CA ARG A 31 36.26 33.02 49.79
C ARG A 31 35.88 33.59 48.42
N GLY A 32 36.03 32.80 47.37
CA GLY A 32 35.66 33.20 46.01
C GLY A 32 34.16 33.50 45.87
N ARG A 33 33.31 32.69 46.51
CA ARG A 33 31.84 32.88 46.48
C ARG A 33 31.41 34.13 47.24
N LEU A 34 32.02 34.41 48.39
CA LEU A 34 31.77 35.64 49.15
C LEU A 34 32.22 36.88 48.38
N ARG A 35 33.42 36.85 47.78
CA ARG A 35 33.93 37.94 46.92
C ARG A 35 33.02 38.23 45.74
N TYR A 36 32.52 37.21 45.05
CA TYR A 36 31.56 37.40 43.95
C TYR A 36 30.25 38.04 44.42
N ARG A 37 29.76 37.68 45.61
CA ARG A 37 28.54 38.27 46.19
C ARG A 37 28.72 39.75 46.54
N LEU A 38 29.87 40.13 47.12
CA LEU A 38 30.23 41.53 47.40
C LEU A 38 30.39 42.36 46.11
N GLN A 39 30.81 41.74 45.01
CA GLN A 39 30.88 42.36 43.68
C GLN A 39 29.53 42.41 42.96
N GLY A 40 28.41 42.20 43.66
CA GLY A 40 27.06 42.28 43.11
C GLY A 40 26.64 41.09 42.23
N ARG A 41 27.42 40.00 42.17
CA ARG A 41 27.01 38.81 41.39
C ARG A 41 25.96 38.00 42.18
N PRO A 42 24.76 37.77 41.63
CA PRO A 42 23.74 37.00 42.33
C PRO A 42 24.11 35.51 42.44
N ALA A 43 23.39 34.76 43.29
CA ALA A 43 23.51 33.31 43.31
C ALA A 43 23.10 32.73 41.96
N LYS A 44 23.80 31.69 41.52
CA LYS A 44 23.37 30.91 40.34
C LYS A 44 22.09 30.11 40.62
N ILE A 45 21.82 29.77 41.87
CA ILE A 45 20.59 29.09 42.27
C ILE A 45 19.43 30.08 42.09
N GLY A 46 18.45 29.71 41.24
CA GLY A 46 17.28 30.53 40.93
C GLY A 46 17.44 31.47 39.72
N GLN A 47 18.64 31.67 39.17
CA GLN A 47 18.83 32.44 37.94
C GLN A 47 18.26 31.70 36.72
N LYS A 48 17.54 32.43 35.87
CA LYS A 48 17.04 31.93 34.59
C LYS A 48 18.24 31.58 33.70
N ALA A 49 18.32 30.33 33.24
CA ALA A 49 19.35 29.93 32.30
C ALA A 49 19.25 30.82 31.05
N SER A 50 20.31 31.56 30.72
CA SER A 50 20.33 32.54 29.63
C SER A 50 20.25 31.91 28.23
N ASN A 51 20.48 30.58 28.13
CA ASN A 51 20.67 29.88 26.86
C ASN A 51 19.56 28.84 26.58
N THR A 52 18.31 29.07 27.01
CA THR A 52 17.18 28.22 26.62
C THR A 52 16.56 28.75 25.32
N LYS A 53 16.68 27.99 24.22
CA LYS A 53 16.10 28.38 22.91
C LYS A 53 14.56 28.43 22.94
N LEU A 54 13.93 27.54 23.72
CA LEU A 54 12.50 27.54 23.98
C LEU A 54 12.18 28.29 25.27
N SER A 55 11.01 28.93 25.29
CA SER A 55 10.38 29.52 26.46
C SER A 55 9.76 28.44 27.36
N ARG A 56 9.43 28.77 28.62
CA ARG A 56 8.77 27.83 29.54
C ARG A 56 7.43 27.30 29.02
N PRO A 57 6.51 28.14 28.46
CA PRO A 57 5.27 27.64 27.88
C PRO A 57 5.48 26.67 26.72
N GLU A 58 6.50 26.90 25.89
CA GLU A 58 6.81 26.01 24.77
C GLU A 58 7.44 24.70 25.20
N GLU A 59 8.33 24.72 26.21
CA GLU A 59 8.82 23.48 26.80
C GLU A 59 7.65 22.68 27.43
N ALA A 60 6.71 23.35 28.10
CA ALA A 60 5.51 22.71 28.63
C ALA A 60 4.59 22.15 27.52
N ALA A 61 4.45 22.86 26.40
CA ALA A 61 3.72 22.35 25.23
C ALA A 61 4.39 21.12 24.63
N LEU A 62 5.73 21.11 24.56
CA LEU A 62 6.50 19.97 24.09
C LEU A 62 6.39 18.77 25.04
N CYS A 63 6.32 19.00 26.36
CA CYS A 63 6.01 17.93 27.33
C CYS A 63 4.63 17.33 27.06
N ARG A 64 3.58 18.16 26.97
CA ARG A 64 2.21 17.67 26.66
C ARG A 64 2.14 16.88 25.35
N TYR A 65 2.93 17.28 24.36
CA TYR A 65 3.04 16.53 23.10
C TYR A 65 3.63 15.13 23.30
N ILE A 66 4.70 15.00 24.09
CA ILE A 66 5.31 13.71 24.43
C ILE A 66 4.33 12.86 25.23
N ASP A 67 3.73 13.43 26.28
CA ASP A 67 2.77 12.74 27.15
C ASP A 67 1.56 12.21 26.36
N ARG A 68 1.07 12.99 25.39
CA ARG A 68 -0.03 12.58 24.51
C ARG A 68 0.35 11.41 23.60
N LEU A 69 1.56 11.42 23.04
CA LEU A 69 2.02 10.31 22.20
C LEU A 69 2.20 9.02 23.01
N ASP A 70 2.73 9.14 24.23
CA ASP A 70 2.81 8.02 25.16
C ASP A 70 1.39 7.50 25.53
N ALA A 71 0.41 8.39 25.72
CA ALA A 71 -1.00 8.02 25.97
C ALA A 71 -1.66 7.28 24.79
N PHE A 72 -1.18 7.49 23.56
CA PHE A 72 -1.61 6.74 22.38
C PHE A 72 -0.76 5.50 22.10
N ASN A 73 0.10 5.12 23.06
CA ASN A 73 1.02 3.99 22.98
C ASN A 73 1.99 4.10 21.78
N LEU A 74 2.36 5.33 21.39
CA LEU A 74 3.31 5.64 20.33
C LEU A 74 4.68 5.98 20.92
N ALA A 75 5.70 5.20 20.60
CA ALA A 75 7.03 5.40 21.15
C ALA A 75 7.75 6.61 20.50
N VAL A 76 7.94 7.70 21.26
CA VAL A 76 8.58 8.91 20.74
C VAL A 76 10.11 8.74 20.62
N ARG A 77 10.64 8.82 19.39
CA ARG A 77 12.09 8.83 19.16
C ARG A 77 12.70 10.16 19.61
N VAL A 78 13.92 10.11 20.15
CA VAL A 78 14.71 11.29 20.59
C VAL A 78 14.88 12.33 19.47
N GLU A 79 14.97 11.88 18.22
CA GLU A 79 15.06 12.75 17.04
C GLU A 79 13.79 13.59 16.86
N PHE A 80 12.60 13.02 17.09
CA PHE A 80 11.32 13.71 16.91
C PHE A 80 11.09 14.80 17.96
N VAL A 81 11.62 14.64 19.18
CA VAL A 81 11.59 15.69 20.21
C VAL A 81 12.37 16.93 19.75
N ALA A 82 13.53 16.72 19.11
CA ALA A 82 14.30 17.81 18.53
C ALA A 82 13.60 18.46 17.32
N ASP A 83 12.91 17.66 16.50
CA ASP A 83 12.14 18.19 15.36
C ASP A 83 10.92 19.01 15.79
N ALA A 84 10.19 18.56 16.81
CA ALA A 84 9.09 19.30 17.42
C ALA A 84 9.59 20.61 18.05
N ALA A 85 10.73 20.60 18.75
CA ALA A 85 11.35 21.82 19.28
C ALA A 85 11.75 22.81 18.18
N ASN A 86 12.36 22.33 17.10
CA ASN A 86 12.73 23.16 15.95
C ASN A 86 11.52 23.71 15.21
N CYS A 87 10.39 23.01 15.23
CA CYS A 87 9.14 23.56 14.70
C CYS A 87 8.73 24.82 15.43
N ILE A 88 8.65 24.74 16.75
CA ILE A 88 8.21 25.86 17.58
C ILE A 88 9.09 27.08 17.30
N LEU A 89 10.39 26.87 17.13
CA LEU A 89 11.34 27.92 16.74
C LEU A 89 11.09 28.44 15.32
N ARG A 90 10.82 27.57 14.34
CA ARG A 90 10.50 27.98 12.96
C ARG A 90 9.21 28.79 12.86
N GLU A 91 8.16 28.39 13.58
CA GLU A 91 6.89 29.14 13.61
C GLU A 91 7.08 30.50 14.30
N ARG A 92 7.91 30.58 15.35
CA ARG A 92 8.18 31.82 16.05
C ARG A 92 9.04 32.81 15.25
N PHE A 93 10.11 32.34 14.63
CA PHE A 93 11.16 33.19 14.02
C PHE A 93 11.11 33.23 12.49
N GLY A 94 10.20 32.48 11.85
CA GLY A 94 10.18 32.30 10.40
C GLY A 94 11.19 31.26 9.90
N ARG A 95 10.93 30.68 8.72
CA ARG A 95 11.70 29.53 8.19
C ARG A 95 13.19 29.82 7.97
N SER A 96 13.55 31.06 7.64
CA SER A 96 14.92 31.44 7.23
C SER A 96 15.82 31.90 8.37
N GLU A 97 15.25 32.36 9.49
CA GLU A 97 15.99 32.98 10.60
C GLU A 97 15.93 32.14 11.90
N ALA A 98 15.17 31.05 11.92
CA ALA A 98 14.95 30.27 13.12
C ALA A 98 16.21 29.55 13.64
N PRO A 99 16.59 29.75 14.92
CA PRO A 99 17.68 29.01 15.52
C PRO A 99 17.30 27.53 15.66
N VAL A 100 18.25 26.63 15.41
CA VAL A 100 18.05 25.17 15.52
C VAL A 100 18.58 24.64 16.84
N VAL A 101 17.86 23.76 17.53
CA VAL A 101 18.36 23.11 18.75
C VAL A 101 19.60 22.26 18.47
N GLY A 102 20.59 22.30 19.36
CA GLY A 102 21.85 21.56 19.17
C GLY A 102 21.67 20.05 19.39
N ARG A 103 21.69 19.26 18.32
CA ARG A 103 21.67 17.79 18.41
C ARG A 103 23.07 17.23 18.76
N PRO A 104 23.19 16.16 19.57
CA PRO A 104 22.15 15.46 20.35
C PRO A 104 21.98 16.01 21.79
N ASN A 105 22.86 16.93 22.21
CA ASN A 105 23.00 17.34 23.61
C ASN A 105 21.81 18.11 24.15
N TRP A 106 21.12 18.88 23.30
CA TRP A 106 19.94 19.64 23.72
C TRP A 106 18.81 18.70 24.17
N THR A 107 18.49 17.68 23.39
CA THR A 107 17.40 16.74 23.72
C THR A 107 17.72 15.97 24.99
N SER A 108 18.96 15.51 25.16
CA SER A 108 19.38 14.84 26.39
C SER A 108 19.19 15.73 27.64
N ARG A 109 19.56 17.01 27.54
CA ARG A 109 19.37 17.99 28.63
C ARG A 109 17.89 18.33 28.86
N PHE A 110 17.08 18.40 27.81
CA PHE A 110 15.64 18.63 27.89
C PHE A 110 14.96 17.48 28.64
N LEU A 111 15.18 16.23 28.20
CA LEU A 111 14.59 15.05 28.84
C LEU A 111 14.98 14.96 30.32
N LYS A 112 16.27 15.16 30.64
CA LYS A 112 16.75 15.16 32.03
C LYS A 112 16.11 16.26 32.89
N ARG A 113 15.89 17.46 32.34
CA ARG A 113 15.30 18.59 33.08
C ARG A 113 13.81 18.37 33.39
N HIS A 114 13.10 17.65 32.53
CA HIS A 114 11.66 17.38 32.65
C HIS A 114 11.33 15.98 33.17
N GLY A 115 12.33 15.20 33.60
CA GLY A 115 12.12 13.89 34.22
C GLY A 115 11.89 12.72 33.26
N TYR A 116 12.02 12.91 31.95
CA TYR A 116 11.86 11.83 30.97
C TYR A 116 13.07 10.90 30.91
N LEU A 117 12.81 9.60 30.74
CA LEU A 117 13.82 8.55 30.74
C LEU A 117 14.13 8.07 29.33
N LYS A 118 15.42 8.07 28.96
CA LYS A 118 15.88 7.39 27.73
C LYS A 118 16.10 5.91 28.03
N ARG A 119 15.32 5.03 27.40
CA ARG A 119 15.49 3.57 27.48
C ARG A 119 15.86 3.01 26.12
N ARG A 120 16.89 2.15 26.06
CA ARG A 120 17.26 1.42 24.85
C ARG A 120 16.42 0.15 24.80
N GLN A 121 15.74 -0.11 23.68
CA GLN A 121 15.02 -1.37 23.48
C GLN A 121 16.03 -2.52 23.52
N LYS A 122 15.93 -3.41 24.53
CA LYS A 122 16.81 -4.57 24.68
C LYS A 122 16.12 -5.80 24.09
N LYS A 123 16.90 -6.72 23.50
CA LYS A 123 16.44 -8.09 23.24
C LYS A 123 16.34 -8.79 24.60
N LEU A 124 15.16 -9.26 24.97
CA LEU A 124 14.92 -9.98 26.22
C LEU A 124 15.02 -11.50 26.01
N GLN A 125 15.36 -12.21 27.09
CA GLN A 125 15.25 -13.67 27.18
C GLN A 125 13.77 -14.09 27.21
N ALA A 126 13.44 -15.22 26.59
CA ALA A 126 12.07 -15.64 26.28
C ALA A 126 11.12 -15.71 27.49
N GLU A 127 11.60 -16.13 28.66
CA GLU A 127 10.77 -16.28 29.87
C GLU A 127 10.39 -14.93 30.49
N ARG A 128 11.32 -13.96 30.54
CA ARG A 128 11.02 -12.58 30.96
C ARG A 128 10.16 -11.84 29.95
N GLN A 129 10.31 -12.18 28.66
CA GLN A 129 9.50 -11.60 27.59
C GLN A 129 8.01 -11.97 27.75
N ALA A 130 7.68 -13.19 28.17
CA ALA A 130 6.29 -13.63 28.28
C ALA A 130 5.51 -12.95 29.42
N SER A 131 6.12 -12.74 30.59
CA SER A 131 5.50 -12.04 31.72
C SER A 131 5.35 -10.54 31.46
N GLU A 132 6.37 -9.92 30.84
CA GLU A 132 6.27 -8.52 30.39
C GLU A 132 5.19 -8.37 29.30
N ASP A 133 5.03 -9.35 28.41
CA ASP A 133 4.03 -9.30 27.34
C ASP A 133 2.59 -9.36 27.90
N LEU A 134 2.29 -10.15 28.94
CA LEU A 134 0.97 -10.13 29.59
C LEU A 134 0.65 -8.74 30.18
N THR A 135 1.60 -8.16 30.92
CA THR A 135 1.43 -6.84 31.54
C THR A 135 1.22 -5.76 30.48
N ARG A 136 2.00 -5.81 29.39
CA ARG A 136 1.89 -4.86 28.27
C ARG A 136 0.58 -5.01 27.50
N VAL A 137 0.07 -6.24 27.37
CA VAL A 137 -1.24 -6.49 26.74
C VAL A 137 -2.38 -5.96 27.63
N HIS A 138 -2.32 -6.18 28.95
CA HIS A 138 -3.28 -5.58 29.87
C HIS A 138 -3.32 -4.06 29.75
N GLN A 139 -2.16 -3.40 29.87
CA GLN A 139 -2.04 -1.95 29.74
C GLN A 139 -2.53 -1.44 28.38
N TYR A 140 -2.22 -2.16 27.30
CA TYR A 140 -2.71 -1.83 25.96
C TYR A 140 -4.24 -1.83 25.91
N PHE A 141 -4.90 -2.88 26.42
CA PHE A 141 -6.36 -2.96 26.39
C PHE A 141 -7.03 -1.96 27.32
N GLU A 142 -6.48 -1.70 28.50
CA GLU A 142 -6.97 -0.65 29.41
C GLU A 142 -6.93 0.73 28.73
N THR A 143 -5.78 1.07 28.14
CA THR A 143 -5.60 2.35 27.43
C THR A 143 -6.51 2.42 26.20
N LEU A 144 -6.63 1.33 25.43
CA LEU A 144 -7.51 1.25 24.27
C LEU A 144 -8.97 1.50 24.67
N GLN A 145 -9.44 0.85 25.74
CA GLN A 145 -10.80 1.01 26.23
C GLN A 145 -11.06 2.44 26.68
N GLN A 146 -10.13 3.02 27.44
CA GLN A 146 -10.21 4.40 27.89
C GLN A 146 -10.32 5.37 26.70
N VAL A 147 -9.44 5.24 25.70
CA VAL A 147 -9.46 6.09 24.50
C VAL A 147 -10.79 5.93 23.75
N VAL A 148 -11.28 4.71 23.53
CA VAL A 148 -12.56 4.48 22.83
C VAL A 148 -13.73 5.12 23.59
N GLN A 149 -13.79 4.98 24.91
CA GLN A 149 -14.86 5.51 25.75
C GLN A 149 -14.83 7.04 25.86
N GLU A 150 -13.68 7.63 26.19
CA GLU A 150 -13.52 9.08 26.34
C GLU A 150 -13.82 9.86 25.04
N ASN A 151 -13.55 9.23 23.90
CA ASN A 151 -13.74 9.84 22.59
C ASN A 151 -15.07 9.43 21.93
N GLY A 152 -15.86 8.54 22.56
CA GLY A 152 -17.14 8.06 22.04
C GLY A 152 -17.03 7.40 20.67
N ILE A 153 -15.99 6.59 20.44
CA ILE A 153 -15.66 6.03 19.12
C ILE A 153 -16.51 4.77 18.86
N PRO A 154 -17.40 4.77 17.86
CA PRO A 154 -18.21 3.62 17.54
C PRO A 154 -17.40 2.58 16.73
N PRO A 155 -17.85 1.30 16.67
CA PRO A 155 -17.19 0.23 15.91
C PRO A 155 -16.86 0.54 14.45
N GLU A 156 -17.66 1.36 13.78
CA GLU A 156 -17.48 1.80 12.41
C GLU A 156 -16.21 2.66 12.24
N ASP A 157 -15.79 3.34 13.30
CA ASP A 157 -14.68 4.28 13.33
C ASP A 157 -13.43 3.72 14.03
N ILE A 158 -13.44 2.42 14.36
CA ILE A 158 -12.24 1.68 14.81
C ILE A 158 -11.64 0.98 13.61
N TRP A 159 -10.50 1.48 13.15
CA TRP A 159 -9.80 1.00 11.97
C TRP A 159 -8.51 0.29 12.34
N ASN A 160 -8.13 -0.71 11.55
CA ASN A 160 -6.83 -1.34 11.60
C ASN A 160 -6.13 -1.21 10.25
N MET A 161 -4.86 -0.82 10.27
CA MET A 161 -3.99 -0.71 9.09
C MET A 161 -2.78 -1.62 9.22
N ASP A 162 -2.36 -2.20 8.09
CA ASP A 162 -1.11 -2.93 7.98
C ASP A 162 -0.64 -3.05 6.53
N GLU A 163 0.64 -3.38 6.35
CA GLU A 163 1.28 -3.61 5.06
C GLU A 163 1.49 -5.09 4.76
N THR A 164 1.26 -5.49 3.51
CA THR A 164 1.60 -6.83 3.03
C THR A 164 2.34 -6.79 1.71
N GLY A 165 3.44 -7.54 1.63
CA GLY A 165 4.22 -7.74 0.42
C GLY A 165 3.70 -8.89 -0.45
N PHE A 166 3.77 -8.70 -1.76
CA PHE A 166 3.53 -9.68 -2.80
C PHE A 166 4.80 -9.87 -3.65
N ARG A 167 5.03 -11.12 -4.06
CA ARG A 167 6.05 -11.46 -5.07
C ARG A 167 5.35 -11.73 -6.39
N ILE A 168 5.56 -10.86 -7.37
CA ILE A 168 4.80 -10.87 -8.62
C ILE A 168 5.20 -12.08 -9.50
N GLY A 169 6.45 -12.52 -9.49
CA GLY A 169 6.93 -13.63 -10.34
C GLY A 169 7.28 -14.93 -9.60
N VAL A 170 6.84 -15.11 -8.36
CA VAL A 170 7.14 -16.35 -7.58
C VAL A 170 5.85 -17.08 -7.24
N GLY A 171 5.60 -18.20 -7.92
CA GLY A 171 4.58 -19.17 -7.54
C GLY A 171 4.97 -19.96 -6.28
N LYS A 172 3.99 -20.60 -5.64
CA LYS A 172 4.26 -21.55 -4.53
C LYS A 172 4.43 -22.97 -5.07
N ASP A 173 5.10 -23.82 -4.30
CA ASP A 173 5.11 -25.26 -4.55
C ASP A 173 3.66 -25.79 -4.54
N GLN A 174 3.34 -26.62 -5.53
CA GLN A 174 2.01 -27.21 -5.68
C GLN A 174 2.08 -28.73 -5.57
N LEU A 175 1.03 -29.32 -4.98
CA LEU A 175 0.79 -30.75 -5.09
C LEU A 175 0.33 -31.06 -6.51
N ILE A 176 1.15 -31.82 -7.23
CA ILE A 176 0.81 -32.31 -8.57
C ILE A 176 0.32 -33.75 -8.47
N VAL A 177 -0.71 -34.08 -9.26
CA VAL A 177 -1.14 -35.47 -9.44
C VAL A 177 -0.42 -36.01 -10.67
N THR A 178 0.52 -36.93 -10.46
CA THR A 178 1.32 -37.53 -11.53
C THR A 178 1.60 -39.00 -11.27
N LYS A 179 1.63 -39.81 -12.33
CA LYS A 179 2.11 -41.21 -12.27
C LYS A 179 3.64 -41.30 -12.26
N ARG A 180 4.35 -40.18 -12.43
CA ARG A 180 5.81 -40.13 -12.45
C ARG A 180 6.35 -40.20 -11.02
N ALA A 181 7.35 -41.06 -10.78
CA ALA A 181 7.98 -41.20 -9.47
C ALA A 181 8.87 -40.00 -9.08
N ARG A 182 9.27 -39.18 -10.05
CA ARG A 182 10.09 -37.97 -9.82
C ARG A 182 9.22 -36.71 -9.84
N ALA A 183 9.56 -35.77 -8.95
CA ALA A 183 8.96 -34.44 -8.91
C ALA A 183 9.09 -33.73 -10.27
N HIS A 184 8.00 -33.09 -10.71
CA HIS A 184 8.02 -32.23 -11.89
C HIS A 184 8.44 -30.83 -11.49
N TYR A 185 9.53 -30.32 -12.06
CA TYR A 185 9.95 -28.92 -11.87
C TYR A 185 9.37 -28.09 -13.02
N PHE A 186 8.62 -27.03 -12.69
CA PHE A 186 8.25 -26.01 -13.66
C PHE A 186 9.33 -24.93 -13.64
N GLY A 187 9.77 -24.46 -14.82
CA GLY A 187 10.62 -23.28 -14.91
C GLY A 187 9.83 -22.05 -14.51
N ILE A 188 10.00 -21.58 -13.28
CA ILE A 188 9.39 -20.33 -12.81
C ILE A 188 10.32 -19.19 -13.25
N PRO A 189 9.79 -18.11 -13.90
CA PRO A 189 10.62 -16.96 -14.22
C PRO A 189 11.28 -16.38 -12.97
N GLU A 190 12.58 -16.06 -13.02
CA GLU A 190 13.32 -15.49 -11.89
C GLU A 190 12.95 -14.03 -11.56
N ASN A 191 11.79 -13.54 -11.99
CA ASN A 191 11.38 -12.16 -11.74
C ASN A 191 10.87 -12.01 -10.29
N ARG A 192 11.75 -11.59 -9.38
CA ARG A 192 11.47 -11.38 -7.95
C ARG A 192 10.91 -9.98 -7.64
N GLU A 193 10.22 -9.37 -8.57
CA GLU A 193 9.64 -8.04 -8.36
C GLU A 193 8.66 -8.02 -7.19
N SER A 194 8.85 -7.07 -6.28
CA SER A 194 8.00 -6.86 -5.12
C SER A 194 6.96 -5.78 -5.38
N ALA A 195 5.72 -6.08 -4.98
CA ALA A 195 4.67 -5.09 -4.76
C ALA A 195 4.28 -5.10 -3.29
N THR A 196 3.86 -3.96 -2.77
CA THR A 196 3.35 -3.83 -1.39
C THR A 196 1.95 -3.26 -1.46
N ALA A 197 1.01 -3.84 -0.72
CA ALA A 197 -0.31 -3.23 -0.49
C ALA A 197 -0.38 -2.73 0.95
N ILE A 198 -0.83 -1.49 1.14
CA ILE A 198 -1.25 -0.98 2.44
C ILE A 198 -2.77 -1.08 2.49
N GLU A 199 -3.27 -1.82 3.47
CA GLU A 199 -4.69 -2.17 3.59
C GLU A 199 -5.25 -1.63 4.90
N ALA A 200 -6.53 -1.28 4.91
CA ALA A 200 -7.23 -0.85 6.12
C ALA A 200 -8.65 -1.37 6.19
N ILE A 201 -9.03 -1.85 7.37
CA ILE A 201 -10.33 -2.46 7.67
C ILE A 201 -10.95 -1.85 8.92
N SER A 202 -12.27 -1.67 8.95
CA SER A 202 -12.98 -1.22 10.15
C SER A 202 -13.53 -2.39 10.96
N ALA A 203 -13.73 -2.20 12.26
CA ALA A 203 -14.28 -3.23 13.13
C ALA A 203 -15.73 -3.62 12.77
N SER A 204 -16.47 -2.72 12.12
CA SER A 204 -17.79 -3.00 11.55
C SER A 204 -17.77 -3.86 10.28
N GLY A 205 -16.61 -3.98 9.62
CA GLY A 205 -16.39 -4.81 8.44
C GLY A 205 -16.21 -4.07 7.11
N GLU A 206 -15.96 -2.76 7.14
CA GLU A 206 -15.65 -1.95 5.94
C GLU A 206 -14.17 -2.06 5.55
N VAL A 207 -13.85 -1.73 4.30
CA VAL A 207 -12.49 -1.84 3.72
C VAL A 207 -12.19 -0.59 2.91
N ILE A 208 -11.01 -0.01 3.10
CA ILE A 208 -10.54 1.12 2.28
C ILE A 208 -10.04 0.60 0.91
N PRO A 209 -10.26 1.32 -0.21
CA PRO A 209 -9.65 0.97 -1.49
C PRO A 209 -8.13 0.79 -1.39
N ALA A 210 -7.55 -0.11 -2.19
CA ALA A 210 -6.15 -0.51 -2.01
C ALA A 210 -5.20 0.66 -2.22
N PHE A 211 -4.13 0.71 -1.43
CA PHE A 211 -2.98 1.56 -1.71
C PHE A 211 -1.80 0.68 -2.14
N LEU A 212 -1.50 0.67 -3.44
CA LEU A 212 -0.53 -0.24 -4.04
C LEU A 212 0.80 0.47 -4.31
N ILE A 213 1.87 -0.02 -3.71
CA ILE A 213 3.24 0.43 -3.98
C ILE A 213 3.88 -0.54 -4.96
N LEU A 214 4.30 -0.04 -6.12
CA LEU A 214 4.95 -0.84 -7.16
C LEU A 214 6.40 -0.40 -7.35
N ALA A 215 7.31 -1.37 -7.50
CA ALA A 215 8.70 -1.10 -7.84
C ALA A 215 8.82 -0.50 -9.27
N ALA A 216 8.92 0.83 -9.36
CA ALA A 216 9.03 1.60 -10.60
C ALA A 216 9.30 3.09 -10.31
N GLN A 217 9.71 3.84 -11.34
CA GLN A 217 9.88 5.30 -11.24
C GLN A 217 8.71 6.09 -11.84
N MET A 218 8.06 5.53 -12.87
CA MET A 218 7.03 6.20 -13.65
C MET A 218 5.72 5.42 -13.58
N HIS A 219 4.61 6.15 -13.62
CA HIS A 219 3.29 5.62 -13.91
C HIS A 219 3.18 5.22 -15.38
N MET A 220 2.76 3.99 -15.66
CA MET A 220 2.55 3.49 -17.03
C MET A 220 1.07 3.45 -17.36
N ALA A 221 0.70 3.93 -18.57
CA ALA A 221 -0.68 3.92 -19.06
C ALA A 221 -1.34 2.54 -18.98
N SER A 222 -0.58 1.49 -19.29
CA SER A 222 -1.04 0.10 -19.25
C SER A 222 -1.51 -0.36 -17.87
N TRP A 223 -1.05 0.25 -16.78
CA TRP A 223 -1.52 -0.09 -15.42
C TRP A 223 -2.95 0.37 -15.16
N TYR A 224 -3.37 1.45 -15.83
CA TYR A 224 -4.68 2.09 -15.65
C TYR A 224 -5.74 1.58 -16.62
N GLN A 225 -5.30 0.90 -17.69
CA GLN A 225 -6.15 0.26 -18.69
C GLN A 225 -6.65 -1.13 -18.25
N ILE A 226 -6.28 -1.59 -17.05
CA ILE A 226 -6.78 -2.83 -16.45
C ILE A 226 -8.23 -2.62 -15.98
N PRO A 227 -9.24 -3.28 -16.60
CA PRO A 227 -10.64 -3.06 -16.28
C PRO A 227 -11.03 -3.61 -14.90
N GLU A 228 -10.38 -4.66 -14.43
CA GLU A 228 -10.70 -5.35 -13.16
C GLU A 228 -10.32 -4.53 -11.93
N LEU A 229 -9.44 -3.53 -12.07
CA LEU A 229 -9.06 -2.67 -10.96
C LEU A 229 -10.20 -1.73 -10.55
N ASP A 230 -10.38 -1.62 -9.24
CA ASP A 230 -11.27 -0.65 -8.61
C ASP A 230 -10.80 0.78 -8.88
N GLN A 231 -11.75 1.68 -9.16
CA GLN A 231 -11.46 3.05 -9.61
C GLN A 231 -10.79 3.91 -8.53
N GLU A 232 -11.11 3.65 -7.27
CA GLU A 232 -10.59 4.39 -6.12
C GLU A 232 -9.28 3.78 -5.60
N THR A 233 -8.84 2.63 -6.12
CA THR A 233 -7.51 2.09 -5.83
C THR A 233 -6.45 3.08 -6.30
N VAL A 234 -5.43 3.29 -5.46
CA VAL A 234 -4.33 4.19 -5.78
C VAL A 234 -3.04 3.42 -5.98
N ILE A 235 -2.22 3.87 -6.93
CA ILE A 235 -0.91 3.31 -7.24
C ILE A 235 0.16 4.33 -6.91
N ARG A 236 1.24 3.87 -6.27
CA ARG A 236 2.42 4.67 -5.91
C ARG A 236 3.70 3.99 -6.41
N PRO A 237 4.29 4.45 -7.52
CA PRO A 237 5.57 3.93 -8.01
C PRO A 237 6.68 4.37 -7.06
N THR A 238 7.55 3.44 -6.68
CA THR A 238 8.76 3.74 -5.91
C THR A 238 9.95 2.93 -6.45
N PRO A 239 11.19 3.42 -6.38
CA PRO A 239 12.34 2.66 -6.87
C PRO A 239 12.52 1.29 -6.21
N THR A 240 12.08 1.13 -4.96
CA THR A 240 12.32 -0.07 -4.15
C THR A 240 11.08 -0.95 -3.96
N GLY A 241 9.87 -0.43 -4.21
CA GLY A 241 8.61 -1.13 -3.91
C GLY A 241 8.22 -1.11 -2.42
N TYR A 242 8.94 -0.37 -1.57
CA TYR A 242 8.69 -0.27 -0.12
C TYR A 242 8.14 1.10 0.28
N SER A 243 7.44 1.13 1.42
CA SER A 243 6.94 2.36 2.05
C SER A 243 8.08 3.19 2.67
N ASN A 244 7.80 4.46 2.94
CA ASN A 244 8.65 5.38 3.69
C ASN A 244 7.77 6.44 4.39
N ASP A 245 8.40 7.35 5.14
CA ASP A 245 7.73 8.43 5.88
C ASP A 245 6.76 9.26 5.03
N MET A 246 7.14 9.60 3.79
CA MET A 246 6.28 10.37 2.88
C MET A 246 5.10 9.53 2.38
N ILE A 247 5.35 8.28 2.01
CA ILE A 247 4.30 7.36 1.53
C ILE A 247 3.30 7.05 2.64
N SER A 248 3.76 6.97 3.90
CA SER A 248 2.88 6.77 5.05
C SER A 248 1.90 7.94 5.21
N LEU A 249 2.35 9.18 4.97
CA LEU A 249 1.48 10.36 4.97
C LEU A 249 0.54 10.39 3.76
N GLU A 250 1.04 10.06 2.56
CA GLU A 250 0.22 9.94 1.35
C GLU A 250 -0.88 8.87 1.52
N TRP A 251 -0.56 7.75 2.18
CA TRP A 251 -1.53 6.73 2.56
C TRP A 251 -2.53 7.24 3.59
N LEU A 252 -2.09 7.99 4.61
CA LEU A 252 -3.00 8.55 5.62
C LEU A 252 -4.02 9.52 5.00
N GLN A 253 -3.60 10.30 3.99
CA GLN A 253 -4.50 11.16 3.22
C GLN A 253 -5.53 10.35 2.41
N HIS A 254 -5.09 9.22 1.83
CA HIS A 254 -5.97 8.27 1.17
C HIS A 254 -6.98 7.66 2.16
N PHE A 255 -6.51 7.18 3.31
CA PHE A 255 -7.33 6.68 4.39
C PHE A 255 -8.38 7.71 4.84
N ASP A 256 -7.98 8.97 5.07
CA ASP A 256 -8.90 10.04 5.48
C ASP A 256 -9.98 10.27 4.43
N ARG A 257 -9.60 10.40 3.14
CA ARG A 257 -10.52 10.62 2.02
C ARG A 257 -11.63 9.57 1.97
N HIS A 258 -11.34 8.32 2.31
CA HIS A 258 -12.29 7.21 2.23
C HIS A 258 -13.05 6.98 3.53
N SER A 259 -12.35 6.91 4.67
CA SER A 259 -12.98 6.64 5.98
C SER A 259 -13.87 7.80 6.44
N ALA A 260 -13.57 9.06 6.06
CA ALA A 260 -14.41 10.20 6.42
C ALA A 260 -15.82 10.12 5.81
N LYS A 261 -15.98 9.47 4.66
CA LYS A 261 -17.28 9.34 3.95
C LYS A 261 -18.28 8.47 4.72
N SER A 262 -17.79 7.49 5.49
CA SER A 262 -18.61 6.55 6.25
C SER A 262 -18.56 6.76 7.77
N SER A 263 -17.79 7.76 8.23
CA SER A 263 -17.56 8.06 9.65
C SER A 263 -18.86 8.29 10.41
N LYS A 264 -18.96 7.76 11.63
CA LYS A 264 -20.14 7.91 12.50
C LYS A 264 -19.90 8.82 13.70
N SER A 265 -18.66 9.26 13.88
CA SER A 265 -18.24 10.16 14.94
C SER A 265 -17.25 11.22 14.42
N SER A 266 -16.94 12.19 15.27
CA SER A 266 -15.92 13.19 15.00
C SER A 266 -14.48 12.67 15.13
N ARG A 267 -14.28 11.45 15.64
CA ARG A 267 -12.96 10.88 15.90
C ARG A 267 -12.86 9.43 15.43
N ARG A 268 -11.87 9.13 14.60
CA ARG A 268 -11.58 7.78 14.12
C ARG A 268 -10.34 7.22 14.81
N LEU A 269 -10.43 6.02 15.36
CA LEU A 269 -9.27 5.32 15.93
C LEU A 269 -8.57 4.53 14.83
N LEU A 270 -7.26 4.66 14.71
CA LEU A 270 -6.44 3.92 13.75
C LEU A 270 -5.41 3.07 14.49
N LEU A 271 -5.67 1.78 14.59
CA LEU A 271 -4.76 0.77 15.14
C LEU A 271 -3.66 0.45 14.12
N LEU A 272 -2.41 0.67 14.52
CA LEU A 272 -1.24 0.52 13.66
C LEU A 272 -0.05 -0.05 14.41
N ASP A 273 0.92 -0.60 13.68
CA ASP A 273 2.14 -1.12 14.27
C ASP A 273 3.11 0.01 14.69
N GLY A 274 4.10 -0.34 15.51
CA GLY A 274 5.10 0.61 16.00
C GLY A 274 6.14 1.07 14.97
N HIS A 275 5.90 0.92 13.65
CA HIS A 275 6.90 1.26 12.65
C HIS A 275 7.22 2.76 12.63
N GLY A 276 8.50 3.11 12.46
CA GLY A 276 8.99 4.48 12.66
C GLY A 276 8.36 5.53 11.74
N SER A 277 7.85 5.13 10.58
CA SER A 277 7.20 6.01 9.60
C SER A 277 5.83 6.52 10.06
N HIS A 278 5.15 5.79 10.95
CA HIS A 278 3.85 6.19 11.53
C HIS A 278 3.97 7.25 12.64
N HIS A 279 5.21 7.59 13.03
CA HIS A 279 5.50 8.46 14.16
C HIS A 279 6.06 9.81 13.72
N THR A 280 6.08 10.07 12.41
CA THR A 280 6.59 11.33 11.86
C THR A 280 5.69 12.49 12.27
N ARG A 281 6.27 13.67 12.43
CA ARG A 281 5.51 14.85 12.84
C ARG A 281 4.38 15.16 11.86
N GLN A 282 4.65 15.11 10.54
CA GLN A 282 3.61 15.42 9.55
C GLN A 282 2.44 14.45 9.64
N PHE A 283 2.70 13.16 9.93
CA PHE A 283 1.68 12.15 10.13
C PHE A 283 0.81 12.47 11.34
N ILE A 284 1.42 12.72 12.51
CA ILE A 284 0.70 13.06 13.74
C ILE A 284 -0.09 14.37 13.60
N GLN A 285 0.50 15.39 12.98
CA GLN A 285 -0.17 16.66 12.75
C GLN A 285 -1.40 16.49 11.85
N TYR A 286 -1.28 15.69 10.78
CA TYR A 286 -2.42 15.41 9.90
C TYR A 286 -3.51 14.62 10.63
N CYS A 287 -3.13 13.65 11.48
CA CYS A 287 -4.06 12.95 12.34
C CYS A 287 -4.85 13.91 13.24
N ASP A 288 -4.16 14.84 13.93
CA ASP A 288 -4.80 15.85 14.78
C ASP A 288 -5.79 16.72 13.98
N GLU A 289 -5.38 17.22 12.81
CA GLU A 289 -6.20 18.07 11.94
C GLU A 289 -7.45 17.36 11.41
N LYS A 290 -7.42 16.03 11.29
CA LYS A 290 -8.51 15.21 10.73
C LYS A 290 -9.30 14.41 11.76
N GLY A 291 -9.02 14.60 13.05
CA GLY A 291 -9.67 13.83 14.12
C GLY A 291 -9.38 12.34 14.02
N ILE A 292 -8.15 11.97 13.64
CA ILE A 292 -7.70 10.57 13.61
C ILE A 292 -6.81 10.36 14.85
N ILE A 293 -7.07 9.31 15.61
CA ILE A 293 -6.25 8.91 16.76
C ILE A 293 -5.39 7.72 16.33
N PRO A 294 -4.10 7.94 16.01
CA PRO A 294 -3.17 6.84 15.74
C PRO A 294 -2.88 6.13 17.06
N PHE A 295 -3.13 4.82 17.13
CA PHE A 295 -2.97 4.03 18.34
C PHE A 295 -2.03 2.86 18.08
N GLY A 296 -0.86 2.91 18.72
CA GLY A 296 0.24 1.98 18.47
C GLY A 296 0.03 0.64 19.17
N MET A 297 0.30 -0.46 18.48
CA MET A 297 0.38 -1.77 19.12
C MET A 297 1.70 -1.94 19.88
N PRO A 298 1.70 -2.64 21.03
CA PRO A 298 2.91 -3.01 21.73
C PRO A 298 3.90 -3.74 20.80
N PRO A 299 5.18 -3.31 20.76
CA PRO A 299 6.22 -4.00 19.99
C PRO A 299 6.23 -5.51 20.22
N LYS A 300 6.40 -6.27 19.12
CA LYS A 300 6.47 -7.75 19.05
C LYS A 300 5.15 -8.49 19.33
N LEU A 301 4.03 -7.79 19.48
CA LEU A 301 2.73 -8.40 19.74
C LEU A 301 1.75 -8.32 18.55
N THR A 302 2.21 -7.85 17.39
CA THR A 302 1.44 -7.78 16.13
C THR A 302 0.78 -9.13 15.80
N HIS A 303 1.53 -10.22 15.88
CA HIS A 303 1.04 -11.59 15.64
C HIS A 303 -0.10 -12.09 16.54
N VAL A 304 -0.52 -11.33 17.57
CA VAL A 304 -1.68 -11.61 18.43
C VAL A 304 -2.66 -10.42 18.57
N LEU A 305 -2.23 -9.20 18.24
CA LEU A 305 -3.05 -7.99 18.35
C LEU A 305 -3.48 -7.39 17.01
N GLN A 306 -2.91 -7.81 15.88
CA GLN A 306 -3.11 -7.23 14.55
C GLN A 306 -4.18 -7.98 13.75
N PRO A 307 -5.40 -7.43 13.57
CA PRO A 307 -6.49 -8.09 12.85
C PRO A 307 -6.11 -8.55 11.44
N LEU A 308 -5.46 -7.67 10.67
CA LEU A 308 -5.05 -7.96 9.29
C LEU A 308 -4.13 -9.18 9.22
N ASP A 309 -3.08 -9.23 10.05
CA ASP A 309 -2.12 -10.33 10.09
C ASP A 309 -2.74 -11.67 10.54
N ILE A 310 -3.58 -11.64 11.57
CA ILE A 310 -4.07 -12.88 12.22
C ILE A 310 -5.09 -13.60 11.36
N VAL A 311 -5.90 -12.86 10.59
CA VAL A 311 -7.06 -13.46 9.89
C VAL A 311 -7.10 -13.13 8.41
N VAL A 312 -6.74 -11.93 7.98
CA VAL A 312 -7.09 -11.44 6.63
C VAL A 312 -5.98 -11.68 5.62
N PHE A 313 -4.72 -11.45 5.99
CA PHE A 313 -3.58 -11.59 5.09
C PHE A 313 -3.26 -13.03 4.70
N GLN A 314 -3.61 -14.02 5.53
CA GLN A 314 -3.46 -15.43 5.16
C GLN A 314 -4.39 -15.82 3.98
N PRO A 315 -5.72 -15.62 4.06
CA PRO A 315 -6.63 -15.75 2.92
C PRO A 315 -6.21 -14.92 1.71
N LEU A 316 -5.76 -13.68 1.91
CA LEU A 316 -5.30 -12.82 0.83
C LEU A 316 -4.14 -13.46 0.05
N LYS A 317 -3.11 -13.92 0.76
CA LYS A 317 -1.96 -14.62 0.19
C LYS A 317 -2.35 -15.97 -0.44
N HIS A 318 -3.35 -16.66 0.11
CA HIS A 318 -3.89 -17.90 -0.45
C HIS A 318 -4.61 -17.65 -1.78
N TYR A 319 -5.53 -16.69 -1.84
CA TYR A 319 -6.27 -16.37 -3.05
C TYR A 319 -5.38 -15.76 -4.13
N HIS A 320 -4.37 -14.99 -3.75
CA HIS A 320 -3.33 -14.53 -4.67
C HIS A 320 -2.59 -15.71 -5.30
N ALA A 321 -2.09 -16.65 -4.48
CA ALA A 321 -1.42 -17.84 -4.99
C ALA A 321 -2.34 -18.63 -5.94
N LYS A 322 -3.60 -18.86 -5.55
CA LYS A 322 -4.59 -19.54 -6.40
C LYS A 322 -4.84 -18.81 -7.73
N ALA A 323 -4.84 -17.48 -7.73
CA ALA A 323 -4.99 -16.69 -8.96
C ALA A 323 -3.78 -16.88 -9.89
N LEU A 324 -2.57 -16.88 -9.34
CA LEU A 324 -1.35 -17.18 -10.10
C LEU A 324 -1.36 -18.61 -10.65
N ASP A 325 -1.79 -19.59 -9.84
CA ASP A 325 -1.87 -20.99 -10.25
C ASP A 325 -2.81 -21.18 -11.45
N VAL A 326 -3.96 -20.49 -11.45
CA VAL A 326 -4.90 -20.49 -12.58
C VAL A 326 -4.25 -19.87 -13.82
N MET A 327 -3.58 -18.73 -13.68
CA MET A 327 -2.88 -18.07 -14.80
C MET A 327 -1.83 -18.99 -15.43
N VAL A 328 -1.00 -19.63 -14.61
CA VAL A 328 0.05 -20.55 -15.07
C VAL A 328 -0.54 -21.78 -15.74
N ARG A 329 -1.58 -22.39 -15.15
CA ARG A 329 -2.27 -23.54 -15.75
C ARG A 329 -2.91 -23.18 -17.10
N ASP A 330 -3.44 -21.97 -17.22
CA ASP A 330 -4.03 -21.48 -18.46
C ASP A 330 -2.94 -21.04 -19.48
N GLY A 331 -1.65 -21.28 -19.21
CA GLY A 331 -0.53 -21.08 -20.16
C GLY A 331 0.21 -19.75 -20.03
N LEU A 332 -0.04 -18.96 -18.97
CA LEU A 332 0.71 -17.74 -18.71
C LEU A 332 1.99 -18.06 -17.93
N PHE A 333 3.10 -18.15 -18.66
CA PHE A 333 4.40 -18.43 -18.05
C PHE A 333 5.08 -17.19 -17.46
N ASN A 334 4.67 -15.97 -17.86
CA ASN A 334 5.26 -14.72 -17.37
C ASN A 334 4.20 -13.87 -16.66
N ILE A 335 4.34 -13.74 -15.34
CA ILE A 335 3.50 -12.89 -14.50
C ILE A 335 4.23 -11.55 -14.28
N THR A 336 3.64 -10.47 -14.77
CA THR A 336 4.15 -9.10 -14.63
C THR A 336 3.26 -8.26 -13.71
N LYS A 337 3.59 -6.99 -13.51
CA LYS A 337 2.72 -6.03 -12.80
C LYS A 337 1.30 -6.02 -13.37
N LEU A 338 1.12 -6.19 -14.69
CA LEU A 338 -0.20 -6.18 -15.32
C LEU A 338 -1.04 -7.37 -14.86
N GLU A 339 -0.45 -8.56 -14.77
CA GLU A 339 -1.12 -9.76 -14.25
C GLU A 339 -1.48 -9.58 -12.77
N PHE A 340 -0.56 -9.07 -11.96
CA PHE A 340 -0.82 -8.74 -10.55
C PHE A 340 -1.99 -7.75 -10.41
N LEU A 341 -1.94 -6.64 -11.14
CA LEU A 341 -3.00 -5.62 -11.12
C LEU A 341 -4.35 -6.18 -11.60
N SER A 342 -4.34 -7.09 -12.57
CA SER A 342 -5.58 -7.70 -13.08
C SER A 342 -6.27 -8.65 -12.10
N CYS A 343 -5.56 -9.20 -11.11
CA CYS A 343 -6.14 -10.16 -10.17
C CYS A 343 -6.28 -9.63 -8.74
N ILE A 344 -5.53 -8.59 -8.36
CA ILE A 344 -5.47 -8.13 -6.97
C ILE A 344 -6.84 -7.71 -6.45
N GLN A 345 -7.69 -7.07 -7.26
CA GLN A 345 -9.02 -6.65 -6.83
C GLN A 345 -9.92 -7.85 -6.53
N ASP A 346 -9.96 -8.86 -7.40
CA ASP A 346 -10.70 -10.10 -7.17
C ASP A 346 -10.19 -10.88 -5.95
N VAL A 347 -8.87 -10.88 -5.75
CA VAL A 347 -8.21 -11.49 -4.60
C VAL A 347 -8.64 -10.78 -3.31
N ARG A 348 -8.69 -9.44 -3.33
CA ARG A 348 -9.18 -8.64 -2.20
C ARG A 348 -10.64 -8.93 -1.90
N LEU A 349 -11.51 -8.95 -2.91
CA LEU A 349 -12.94 -9.26 -2.72
C LEU A 349 -13.18 -10.64 -2.10
N LYS A 350 -12.32 -11.62 -2.38
CA LYS A 350 -12.40 -12.97 -1.77
C LYS A 350 -11.89 -13.01 -0.32
N ALA A 351 -10.85 -12.23 0.00
CA ALA A 351 -10.22 -12.22 1.32
C ALA A 351 -10.95 -11.30 2.32
N PHE A 352 -11.31 -10.10 1.90
CA PHE A 352 -11.89 -9.05 2.72
C PHE A 352 -13.41 -9.15 2.83
N LYS A 353 -13.92 -10.33 3.18
CA LYS A 353 -15.35 -10.50 3.48
C LYS A 353 -15.68 -9.87 4.82
N LYS A 354 -16.87 -9.28 4.92
CA LYS A 354 -17.36 -8.63 6.15
C LYS A 354 -17.24 -9.53 7.39
N ASP A 355 -17.61 -10.80 7.26
CA ASP A 355 -17.51 -11.76 8.36
C ASP A 355 -16.07 -12.13 8.71
N THR A 356 -15.18 -12.22 7.72
CA THR A 356 -13.74 -12.45 7.94
C THR A 356 -13.14 -11.29 8.73
N ILE A 357 -13.47 -10.05 8.36
CA ILE A 357 -13.00 -8.84 9.03
C ILE A 357 -13.51 -8.79 10.47
N ARG A 358 -14.82 -8.98 10.68
CA ARG A 358 -15.40 -9.03 12.04
C ARG A 358 -14.79 -10.14 12.88
N SER A 359 -14.52 -11.31 12.28
CA SER A 359 -13.79 -12.39 12.96
C SER A 359 -12.36 -11.99 13.32
N ALA A 360 -11.71 -11.14 12.54
CA ALA A 360 -10.36 -10.64 12.82
C ALA A 360 -10.36 -9.80 14.10
N PHE A 361 -11.26 -8.82 14.21
CA PHE A 361 -11.40 -7.99 15.41
C PHE A 361 -11.85 -8.77 16.64
N ARG A 362 -12.68 -9.81 16.46
CA ARG A 362 -13.07 -10.71 17.56
C ARG A 362 -11.88 -11.51 18.09
N LYS A 363 -11.03 -12.02 17.20
CA LYS A 363 -9.85 -12.81 17.60
C LYS A 363 -8.77 -11.98 18.27
N THR A 364 -8.73 -10.66 18.01
CA THR A 364 -7.83 -9.74 18.70
C THR A 364 -8.44 -9.15 19.96
N GLY A 365 -9.68 -9.50 20.34
CA GLY A 365 -10.32 -8.95 21.54
C GLY A 365 -10.63 -7.46 21.47
N VAL A 366 -10.50 -6.83 20.29
CA VAL A 366 -10.81 -5.41 20.09
C VAL A 366 -12.32 -5.20 19.97
N LEU A 367 -13.00 -6.06 19.21
CA LEU A 367 -14.46 -6.00 19.05
C LEU A 367 -15.09 -7.40 18.89
N PRO A 368 -15.99 -7.83 19.79
CA PRO A 368 -16.32 -7.19 21.08
C PRO A 368 -15.07 -7.03 21.94
N PHE A 369 -15.08 -6.03 22.82
CA PHE A 369 -13.96 -5.78 23.72
C PHE A 369 -13.82 -6.94 24.71
N ASP A 370 -12.81 -7.78 24.50
CA ASP A 370 -12.50 -8.95 25.32
C ASP A 370 -10.99 -9.24 25.31
N PRO A 371 -10.22 -8.62 26.23
CA PRO A 371 -8.78 -8.87 26.37
C PRO A 371 -8.44 -10.34 26.65
N GLN A 372 -9.38 -11.11 27.24
CA GLN A 372 -9.13 -12.49 27.64
C GLN A 372 -8.91 -13.43 26.45
N VAL A 373 -9.38 -13.06 25.26
CA VAL A 373 -9.10 -13.84 24.03
C VAL A 373 -7.59 -13.86 23.76
N VAL A 374 -6.91 -12.73 23.93
CA VAL A 374 -5.47 -12.60 23.67
C VAL A 374 -4.65 -13.10 24.85
N LEU A 375 -5.05 -12.77 26.08
CA LEU A 375 -4.33 -13.18 27.29
C LEU A 375 -4.25 -14.71 27.39
N ARG A 376 -5.37 -15.43 27.15
CA ARG A 376 -5.38 -16.89 27.13
C ARG A 376 -4.44 -17.50 26.08
N VAL A 377 -4.30 -16.86 24.91
CA VAL A 377 -3.35 -17.32 23.88
C VAL A 377 -1.90 -17.17 24.35
N LEU A 378 -1.58 -16.07 25.03
CA LEU A 378 -0.25 -15.84 25.57
C LEU A 378 0.06 -16.79 26.74
N GLU A 379 -0.89 -17.02 27.64
CA GLU A 379 -0.78 -17.99 28.74
C GLU A 379 -0.61 -19.43 28.22
N ALA A 380 -1.41 -19.84 27.24
CA ALA A 380 -1.31 -21.18 26.64
C ALA A 380 0.03 -21.41 25.93
N ARG A 381 0.66 -20.36 25.39
CA ARG A 381 2.02 -20.43 24.83
C ARG A 381 3.10 -20.52 25.90
N GLN A 382 2.87 -19.96 27.09
CA GLN A 382 3.75 -20.17 28.24
C GLN A 382 3.68 -21.62 28.75
N ALA A 383 2.51 -22.24 28.70
CA ALA A 383 2.29 -23.60 29.18
C ALA A 383 2.82 -24.72 28.25
N LYS A 384 3.12 -24.44 26.98
CA LYS A 384 3.49 -25.47 25.99
C LYS A 384 5.00 -25.57 25.75
N LYS A 385 5.64 -26.56 26.39
CA LYS A 385 6.68 -27.39 25.73
C LYS A 385 5.94 -28.53 25.04
N THR A 386 5.98 -28.61 23.71
CA THR A 386 5.38 -29.76 23.00
C THR A 386 6.49 -30.59 22.36
N PRO A 387 6.56 -31.90 22.65
CA PRO A 387 7.46 -32.83 21.97
C PRO A 387 6.96 -33.14 20.55
N SER A 388 7.91 -33.50 19.69
CA SER A 388 7.69 -33.85 18.28
C SER A 388 6.86 -35.13 18.12
N PRO A 389 6.01 -35.25 17.09
CA PRO A 389 5.27 -36.48 16.81
C PRO A 389 6.17 -37.55 16.17
N PRO A 390 5.89 -38.86 16.38
CA PRO A 390 6.61 -39.95 15.72
C PRO A 390 6.17 -40.17 14.26
N PRO A 391 7.04 -40.71 13.39
CA PRO A 391 6.70 -41.02 12.01
C PRO A 391 5.98 -42.37 11.90
N HIS A 392 4.90 -42.41 11.11
CA HIS A 392 4.23 -43.65 10.73
C HIS A 392 4.51 -44.03 9.28
N SER A 393 4.79 -45.31 9.10
CA SER A 393 4.96 -46.07 7.86
C SER A 393 3.62 -46.36 7.17
N GLY A 394 3.59 -46.32 5.84
CA GLY A 394 2.42 -46.70 5.04
C GLY A 394 2.59 -48.06 4.35
N PRO A 395 1.49 -48.73 3.96
CA PRO A 395 1.53 -49.77 2.93
C PRO A 395 0.56 -49.57 1.73
N TYR A 396 1.08 -49.98 0.57
CA TYR A 396 0.56 -50.56 -0.70
C TYR A 396 -0.91 -50.42 -1.23
N SER A 397 -0.99 -49.93 -2.50
CA SER A 397 -1.60 -50.41 -3.78
C SER A 397 -3.06 -50.93 -4.00
N SER A 398 -3.71 -50.34 -5.04
CA SER A 398 -4.66 -50.88 -6.09
C SER A 398 -6.18 -51.02 -5.78
N PRO A 399 -7.13 -51.11 -6.78
CA PRO A 399 -7.43 -50.28 -7.97
C PRO A 399 -8.95 -49.89 -8.13
N PHE A 400 -9.24 -48.72 -8.73
CA PHE A 400 -10.54 -48.20 -9.28
C PHE A 400 -11.78 -48.21 -8.34
N GLU A 401 -12.77 -47.32 -8.41
CA GLU A 401 -13.41 -46.60 -9.53
C GLU A 401 -14.09 -45.32 -8.99
N THR A 402 -14.25 -44.28 -9.81
CA THR A 402 -15.00 -43.05 -9.48
C THR A 402 -16.09 -42.81 -10.53
N PRO A 403 -17.35 -42.59 -10.13
CA PRO A 403 -18.44 -42.32 -11.06
C PRO A 403 -18.51 -40.84 -11.50
N LEU A 404 -19.08 -40.71 -12.70
CA LEU A 404 -19.34 -39.52 -13.51
C LEU A 404 -20.79 -39.03 -13.29
N THR A 405 -21.23 -38.03 -14.05
CA THR A 405 -22.61 -38.11 -14.58
C THR A 405 -22.57 -37.89 -16.09
N LEU A 406 -22.69 -38.89 -16.96
CA LEU A 406 -23.50 -40.14 -17.06
C LEU A 406 -24.85 -39.93 -17.74
N ARG A 407 -25.60 -38.87 -17.45
CA ARG A 407 -27.06 -38.93 -17.69
C ARG A 407 -27.48 -39.01 -19.16
N GLN A 408 -26.80 -38.33 -20.07
CA GLN A 408 -27.20 -38.31 -21.49
C GLN A 408 -26.55 -39.44 -22.30
N ILE A 409 -25.32 -39.81 -21.95
CA ILE A 409 -24.59 -40.87 -22.64
C ILE A 409 -25.01 -42.25 -22.12
N ASN A 410 -25.28 -42.42 -20.82
CA ASN A 410 -25.89 -43.66 -20.30
C ASN A 410 -27.30 -43.88 -20.84
N LYS A 411 -28.01 -42.84 -21.31
CA LYS A 411 -29.33 -43.05 -21.89
C LYS A 411 -29.22 -43.83 -23.20
N VAL A 412 -28.33 -43.40 -24.09
CA VAL A 412 -28.07 -44.09 -25.36
C VAL A 412 -27.34 -45.42 -25.14
N VAL A 413 -26.36 -45.47 -24.23
CA VAL A 413 -25.60 -46.70 -23.90
C VAL A 413 -26.45 -47.71 -23.14
N GLY A 414 -27.37 -47.27 -22.28
CA GLY A 414 -28.32 -48.13 -21.58
C GLY A 414 -29.42 -48.66 -22.52
N GLU A 415 -29.93 -47.82 -23.43
CA GLU A 415 -30.88 -48.26 -24.46
C GLU A 415 -30.26 -49.27 -25.44
N LEU A 416 -28.98 -49.10 -25.81
CA LEU A 416 -28.22 -50.07 -26.61
C LEU A 416 -27.78 -51.30 -25.80
N GLY A 417 -27.37 -51.11 -24.55
CA GLY A 417 -26.95 -52.18 -23.65
C GLY A 417 -28.09 -53.16 -23.34
N ASN A 418 -29.26 -52.64 -22.95
CA ASN A 418 -30.45 -53.46 -22.72
C ASN A 418 -30.87 -54.23 -23.98
N ARG A 419 -30.82 -53.60 -25.16
CA ARG A 419 -31.14 -54.27 -26.43
C ARG A 419 -30.13 -55.35 -26.84
N ILE A 420 -28.88 -55.26 -26.38
CA ILE A 420 -27.84 -56.26 -26.65
C ILE A 420 -27.87 -57.39 -25.60
N GLU A 421 -28.31 -57.10 -24.37
CA GLU A 421 -28.49 -58.09 -23.30
C GLU A 421 -29.80 -58.88 -23.44
N ASP A 422 -30.87 -58.27 -23.98
CA ASP A 422 -32.18 -58.90 -24.18
C ASP A 422 -32.25 -59.81 -25.44
N ASP A 423 -31.21 -59.82 -26.28
CA ASP A 423 -31.19 -60.58 -27.53
C ASP A 423 -30.23 -61.78 -27.42
N GLU A 424 -30.76 -62.92 -26.95
CA GLU A 424 -30.02 -64.19 -26.78
C GLU A 424 -29.46 -64.76 -28.10
N SER A 425 -29.85 -64.21 -29.25
CA SER A 425 -29.36 -64.65 -30.57
C SER A 425 -28.03 -64.00 -30.97
N LEU A 426 -27.57 -62.97 -30.24
CA LEU A 426 -26.36 -62.23 -30.56
C LEU A 426 -25.09 -63.02 -30.24
N ASP A 427 -24.19 -63.08 -31.22
CA ASP A 427 -22.85 -63.66 -31.02
C ASP A 427 -22.12 -62.97 -29.85
N PRO A 428 -21.67 -63.72 -28.83
CA PRO A 428 -20.96 -63.15 -27.67
C PRO A 428 -19.67 -62.40 -28.05
N GLY A 429 -19.05 -62.72 -29.20
CA GLY A 429 -17.91 -61.97 -29.73
C GLY A 429 -18.32 -60.58 -30.24
N PHE A 430 -19.41 -60.51 -31.00
CA PHE A 430 -19.99 -59.28 -31.52
C PHE A 430 -20.45 -58.34 -30.40
N ALA A 431 -21.21 -58.84 -29.42
CA ALA A 431 -21.66 -58.05 -28.26
C ALA A 431 -20.47 -57.44 -27.47
N ARG A 432 -19.38 -58.20 -27.31
CA ARG A 432 -18.13 -57.71 -26.69
C ARG A 432 -17.45 -56.63 -27.53
N ASN A 433 -17.41 -56.79 -28.85
CA ASN A 433 -16.80 -55.81 -29.76
C ASN A 433 -17.58 -54.48 -29.79
N VAL A 434 -18.92 -54.53 -29.80
CA VAL A 434 -19.77 -53.33 -29.73
C VAL A 434 -19.59 -52.61 -28.40
N ASN A 435 -19.60 -53.34 -27.28
CA ASN A 435 -19.32 -52.77 -25.96
C ASN A 435 -17.93 -52.13 -25.87
N ARG A 436 -16.91 -52.76 -26.47
CA ARG A 436 -15.54 -52.19 -26.56
C ARG A 436 -15.51 -50.92 -27.39
N PHE A 437 -16.23 -50.87 -28.51
CA PHE A 437 -16.35 -49.69 -29.37
C PHE A 437 -17.04 -48.53 -28.66
N ILE A 438 -18.13 -48.80 -27.93
CA ILE A 438 -18.86 -47.81 -27.14
C ILE A 438 -17.94 -47.21 -26.06
N ARG A 439 -17.25 -48.05 -25.30
CA ARG A 439 -16.30 -47.61 -24.25
C ARG A 439 -15.15 -46.78 -24.84
N GLY A 440 -14.59 -47.21 -25.98
CA GLY A 440 -13.53 -46.48 -26.68
C GLY A 440 -13.99 -45.10 -27.18
N SER A 441 -15.17 -45.05 -27.81
CA SER A 441 -15.76 -43.81 -28.32
C SER A 441 -16.08 -42.82 -27.19
N LEU A 442 -16.56 -43.33 -26.05
CA LEU A 442 -16.81 -42.52 -24.86
C LEU A 442 -15.53 -41.93 -24.26
N SER A 443 -14.45 -42.72 -24.20
CA SER A 443 -13.14 -42.26 -23.74
C SER A 443 -12.62 -41.12 -24.61
N LEU A 444 -12.66 -41.30 -25.95
CA LEU A 444 -12.19 -40.30 -26.90
C LEU A 444 -13.04 -39.02 -26.87
N ALA A 445 -14.37 -39.15 -26.78
CA ALA A 445 -15.25 -37.99 -26.67
C ALA A 445 -14.99 -37.19 -25.39
N THR A 446 -14.73 -37.88 -24.27
CA THR A 446 -14.42 -37.24 -22.99
C THR A 446 -13.09 -36.50 -23.04
N GLU A 447 -12.05 -37.16 -23.56
CA GLU A 447 -10.74 -36.56 -23.75
C GLU A 447 -10.81 -35.34 -24.69
N LEU A 448 -11.58 -35.44 -25.78
CA LEU A 448 -11.77 -34.35 -26.74
C LEU A 448 -12.47 -33.13 -26.10
N VAL A 449 -13.50 -33.35 -25.28
CA VAL A 449 -14.21 -32.26 -24.59
C VAL A 449 -13.29 -31.56 -23.59
N GLN A 450 -12.52 -32.31 -22.81
CA GLN A 450 -11.54 -31.76 -21.88
C GLN A 450 -10.44 -30.98 -22.62
N THR A 451 -9.85 -31.58 -23.66
CA THR A 451 -8.82 -30.96 -24.49
C THR A 451 -9.33 -29.68 -25.16
N LYS A 452 -10.54 -29.68 -25.71
CA LYS A 452 -11.15 -28.47 -26.30
C LYS A 452 -11.34 -27.37 -25.26
N ARG A 453 -11.74 -27.71 -24.03
CA ARG A 453 -11.91 -26.75 -22.93
C ARG A 453 -10.58 -26.13 -22.52
N ASP A 454 -9.55 -26.97 -22.33
CA ASP A 454 -8.23 -26.52 -21.91
C ASP A 454 -7.57 -25.68 -23.01
N LEU A 455 -7.63 -26.12 -24.27
CA LEU A 455 -7.17 -25.33 -25.41
C LEU A 455 -7.91 -23.98 -25.53
N GLY A 456 -9.20 -23.95 -25.23
CA GLY A 456 -9.99 -22.72 -25.18
C GLY A 456 -9.50 -21.74 -24.12
N ARG A 457 -9.19 -22.22 -22.91
CA ARG A 457 -8.60 -21.41 -21.83
C ARG A 457 -7.23 -20.88 -22.22
N THR A 458 -6.36 -21.74 -22.77
CA THR A 458 -5.02 -21.33 -23.21
C THR A 458 -5.06 -20.26 -24.29
N ARG A 459 -5.90 -20.43 -25.31
CA ARG A 459 -6.08 -19.41 -26.36
C ARG A 459 -6.61 -18.08 -25.81
N MET A 460 -7.51 -18.12 -24.83
CA MET A 460 -8.04 -16.91 -24.20
C MET A 460 -6.96 -16.20 -23.37
N ALA A 461 -6.17 -16.95 -22.61
CA ALA A 461 -5.06 -16.42 -21.82
C ALA A 461 -3.97 -15.81 -22.72
N GLU A 462 -3.59 -16.50 -23.81
CA GLU A 462 -2.65 -15.98 -24.82
C GLU A 462 -3.16 -14.69 -25.46
N ARG A 463 -4.43 -14.63 -25.87
CA ARG A 463 -5.05 -13.41 -26.44
C ARG A 463 -5.01 -12.25 -25.43
N THR A 464 -5.37 -12.51 -24.18
CA THR A 464 -5.34 -11.50 -23.11
C THR A 464 -3.92 -11.00 -22.88
N GLN A 465 -2.94 -11.90 -22.87
CA GLN A 465 -1.53 -11.54 -22.75
C GLN A 465 -1.02 -10.75 -23.97
N GLN A 466 -1.40 -11.13 -25.18
CA GLN A 466 -1.05 -10.41 -26.40
C GLN A 466 -1.65 -8.99 -26.39
N GLN A 467 -2.92 -8.84 -25.99
CA GLN A 467 -3.55 -7.53 -25.79
C GLN A 467 -2.77 -6.69 -24.78
N ARG A 468 -2.40 -7.28 -23.63
CA ARG A 468 -1.63 -6.60 -22.58
C ARG A 468 -0.22 -6.21 -23.04
N ARG A 469 0.45 -7.05 -23.83
CA ARG A 469 1.77 -6.75 -24.43
C ARG A 469 1.69 -5.72 -25.54
N ALA A 470 0.56 -5.67 -26.26
CA ALA A 470 0.30 -4.67 -27.29
C ALA A 470 -0.07 -3.30 -26.72
N MET A 471 -0.43 -3.21 -25.43
CA MET A 471 -0.61 -1.92 -24.76
C MET A 471 0.68 -1.12 -24.83
N LYS A 472 0.59 0.12 -25.33
CA LYS A 472 1.75 0.99 -25.43
C LYS A 472 2.23 1.34 -24.02
N ASN A 473 3.52 1.10 -23.74
CA ASN A 473 4.18 1.51 -22.49
C ASN A 473 4.43 3.03 -22.49
N VAL A 474 3.35 3.79 -22.43
CA VAL A 474 3.39 5.25 -22.38
C VAL A 474 3.50 5.69 -20.93
N GLN A 475 4.50 6.51 -20.63
CA GLN A 475 4.70 7.10 -19.32
C GLN A 475 3.70 8.25 -19.10
N LEU A 476 2.95 8.21 -18.00
CA LEU A 476 1.95 9.22 -17.65
C LEU A 476 2.51 10.31 -16.73
N GLN A 477 3.17 9.91 -15.64
CA GLN A 477 3.63 10.79 -14.58
C GLN A 477 4.86 10.19 -13.88
N SER A 478 5.77 11.03 -13.42
CA SER A 478 6.90 10.63 -12.58
C SER A 478 6.48 10.61 -11.11
N GLY A 479 6.61 9.47 -10.44
CA GLY A 479 6.27 9.30 -9.03
C GLY A 479 4.88 9.78 -8.62
N GLY A 480 4.71 10.05 -7.32
CA GLY A 480 3.45 10.51 -6.74
C GLY A 480 2.35 9.43 -6.70
N VAL A 481 1.27 9.73 -6.01
CA VAL A 481 0.07 8.88 -5.94
C VAL A 481 -0.86 9.24 -7.09
N LEU A 482 -1.45 8.22 -7.72
CA LEU A 482 -2.47 8.40 -8.74
C LEU A 482 -3.55 7.35 -8.55
N SER A 483 -4.81 7.77 -8.47
CA SER A 483 -5.96 6.85 -8.46
C SER A 483 -6.16 6.20 -9.82
N VAL A 484 -6.80 5.04 -9.85
CA VAL A 484 -7.12 4.35 -11.09
C VAL A 484 -8.03 5.21 -11.98
N SER A 485 -9.00 5.92 -11.40
CA SER A 485 -9.85 6.87 -12.11
C SER A 485 -9.07 8.02 -12.75
N GLU A 486 -8.17 8.67 -12.00
CA GLU A 486 -7.35 9.77 -12.52
C GLU A 486 -6.42 9.28 -13.63
N GLY A 487 -5.76 8.13 -13.44
CA GLY A 487 -4.91 7.54 -14.47
C GLY A 487 -5.67 7.17 -15.73
N ARG A 488 -6.89 6.63 -15.62
CA ARG A 488 -7.78 6.37 -16.77
C ARG A 488 -8.13 7.66 -17.51
N GLN A 489 -8.43 8.74 -16.78
CA GLN A 489 -8.71 10.04 -17.38
C GLN A 489 -7.47 10.59 -18.12
N MET A 490 -6.27 10.48 -17.53
CA MET A 490 -5.02 10.89 -18.18
C MET A 490 -4.74 10.11 -19.47
N VAL A 491 -5.02 8.79 -19.48
CA VAL A 491 -4.90 7.97 -20.69
C VAL A 491 -5.86 8.46 -21.77
N LYS A 492 -7.14 8.63 -21.42
CA LYS A 492 -8.17 9.09 -22.34
C LYS A 492 -7.83 10.47 -22.95
N GLN A 493 -7.46 11.44 -22.12
CA GLN A 493 -7.08 12.78 -22.58
C GLN A 493 -5.92 12.71 -23.58
N ARG A 494 -4.94 11.85 -23.32
CA ARG A 494 -3.78 11.71 -24.20
C ARG A 494 -4.11 11.04 -25.53
N GLU A 495 -5.02 10.08 -25.53
CA GLU A 495 -5.54 9.47 -26.76
C GLU A 495 -6.29 10.51 -27.60
N GLU A 496 -7.14 11.32 -26.96
CA GLU A 496 -7.85 12.45 -27.59
C GLU A 496 -6.87 13.48 -28.18
N ASP A 497 -5.83 13.85 -27.43
CA ASP A 497 -4.78 14.76 -27.91
C ASP A 497 -4.00 14.20 -29.10
N GLN A 498 -3.72 12.88 -29.12
CA GLN A 498 -3.06 12.22 -30.24
C GLN A 498 -3.94 12.21 -31.49
N VAL A 499 -5.23 11.91 -31.33
CA VAL A 499 -6.20 11.97 -32.43
C VAL A 499 -6.33 13.39 -32.96
N ALA A 500 -6.40 14.39 -32.08
CA ALA A 500 -6.46 15.80 -32.46
C ALA A 500 -5.20 16.23 -33.24
N LYS A 501 -4.01 15.81 -32.79
CA LYS A 501 -2.75 16.07 -33.51
C LYS A 501 -2.72 15.40 -34.89
N ALA A 502 -3.14 14.14 -34.98
CA ALA A 502 -3.20 13.42 -36.26
C ALA A 502 -4.17 14.08 -37.24
N ARG A 503 -5.35 14.51 -36.77
CA ARG A 503 -6.33 15.27 -37.56
C ARG A 503 -5.73 16.57 -38.10
N LYS A 504 -5.02 17.33 -37.25
CA LYS A 504 -4.36 18.57 -37.66
C LYS A 504 -3.30 18.35 -38.75
N VAL A 505 -2.51 17.27 -38.64
CA VAL A 505 -1.52 16.92 -39.67
C VAL A 505 -2.19 16.60 -41.02
N ILE A 506 -3.31 15.88 -41.00
CA ILE A 506 -4.08 15.58 -42.22
C ILE A 506 -4.65 16.87 -42.82
N GLU A 507 -5.26 17.74 -42.00
CA GLU A 507 -5.81 19.01 -42.46
C GLU A 507 -4.74 19.93 -43.07
N ASP A 508 -3.57 20.02 -42.43
CA ASP A 508 -2.42 20.79 -42.95
C ASP A 508 -1.91 20.20 -44.27
N ALA A 509 -1.87 18.88 -44.41
CA ALA A 509 -1.48 18.19 -45.64
C ALA A 509 -2.49 18.42 -46.78
N GLU A 510 -3.78 18.32 -46.50
CA GLU A 510 -4.86 18.61 -47.47
C GLU A 510 -4.84 20.07 -47.92
N LYS A 511 -4.65 21.01 -46.98
CA LYS A 511 -4.51 22.43 -47.27
C LYS A 511 -3.29 22.69 -48.16
N LYS A 512 -2.15 22.05 -47.86
CA LYS A 512 -0.93 22.15 -48.69
C LYS A 512 -1.15 21.58 -50.10
N ALA A 513 -1.80 20.42 -50.22
CA ALA A 513 -2.11 19.80 -51.51
C ALA A 513 -3.07 20.66 -52.34
N ARG A 514 -4.10 21.24 -51.71
CA ARG A 514 -5.04 22.18 -52.34
C ARG A 514 -4.32 23.43 -52.86
N ASN A 515 -3.44 24.01 -52.05
CA ASN A 515 -2.64 25.17 -52.43
C ASN A 515 -1.67 24.86 -53.58
N ALA A 516 -1.06 23.67 -53.59
CA ALA A 516 -0.19 23.23 -54.68
C ALA A 516 -0.95 23.05 -56.01
N ARG A 517 -2.13 22.42 -55.98
CA ARG A 517 -3.01 22.30 -57.16
C ARG A 517 -3.42 23.67 -57.70
N LYS A 518 -3.78 24.60 -56.81
CA LYS A 518 -4.13 25.98 -57.17
C LYS A 518 -2.97 26.69 -57.86
N ARG A 519 -1.75 26.59 -57.31
CA ARG A 519 -0.55 27.18 -57.91
C ARG A 519 -0.24 26.60 -59.29
N CYS A 520 -0.29 25.27 -59.43
CA CYS A 520 -0.09 24.60 -60.71
C CYS A 520 -1.10 25.11 -61.75
N PHE A 521 -2.39 25.14 -61.41
CA PHE A 521 -3.43 25.67 -62.30
C PHE A 521 -3.19 27.13 -62.68
N GLU A 522 -2.81 27.98 -61.72
CA GLU A 522 -2.49 29.39 -61.97
C GLU A 522 -1.28 29.56 -62.90
N GLU A 523 -0.24 28.74 -62.75
CA GLU A 523 0.94 28.73 -63.63
C GLU A 523 0.58 28.24 -65.03
N THR A 524 -0.13 27.12 -65.17
CA THR A 524 -0.59 26.62 -66.48
C THR A 524 -1.50 27.65 -67.17
N ALA A 525 -2.38 28.32 -66.42
CA ALA A 525 -3.23 29.37 -66.94
C ALA A 525 -2.45 30.63 -67.38
N LYS A 526 -1.33 30.96 -66.72
CA LYS A 526 -0.42 32.04 -67.15
C LYS A 526 0.30 31.65 -68.44
N GLU A 527 0.77 30.41 -68.55
CA GLU A 527 1.50 29.92 -69.71
C GLU A 527 0.60 29.77 -70.94
N ALA A 528 -0.61 29.23 -70.75
CA ALA A 528 -1.64 29.19 -71.79
C ALA A 528 -2.02 30.60 -72.28
N ARG A 529 -2.06 31.61 -71.40
CA ARG A 529 -2.26 33.01 -71.82
C ARG A 529 -1.10 33.51 -72.68
N LYS A 530 0.15 33.20 -72.34
CA LYS A 530 1.32 33.55 -73.16
C LYS A 530 1.27 32.89 -74.54
N TRP A 531 0.98 31.59 -74.61
CA TRP A 531 0.94 30.86 -75.89
C TRP A 531 -0.18 31.34 -76.81
N ARG A 532 -1.34 31.72 -76.25
CA ARG A 532 -2.42 32.31 -77.04
C ARG A 532 -2.09 33.71 -77.54
N ALA A 533 -1.33 34.49 -76.78
CA ALA A 533 -0.82 35.79 -77.24
C ALA A 533 0.23 35.66 -78.35
N SER A 534 0.96 34.54 -78.41
CA SER A 534 1.93 34.22 -79.47
C SER A 534 1.38 33.30 -80.57
N GLU A 535 0.05 33.16 -80.67
CA GLU A 535 -0.67 32.33 -81.66
C GLU A 535 -0.29 30.83 -81.71
N ARG A 536 0.37 30.33 -80.67
CA ARG A 536 0.75 28.91 -80.56
C ARG A 536 -0.40 28.01 -80.09
N LEU A 537 -1.48 28.62 -79.61
CA LEU A 537 -2.64 27.93 -79.06
C LEU A 537 -3.91 28.71 -79.45
N GLU A 538 -4.97 27.99 -79.83
CA GLU A 538 -6.24 28.59 -80.26
C GLU A 538 -6.97 29.35 -79.13
N ARG A 539 -7.93 30.20 -79.51
CA ARG A 539 -8.71 30.97 -78.53
C ARG A 539 -9.43 30.03 -77.56
N ALA A 540 -9.55 30.45 -76.31
CA ALA A 540 -10.25 29.65 -75.32
C ALA A 540 -11.78 29.71 -75.58
N GLU A 541 -12.39 28.56 -75.80
CA GLU A 541 -13.85 28.38 -75.87
C GLU A 541 -14.39 28.16 -74.45
N VAL A 542 -15.30 29.02 -74.00
CA VAL A 542 -16.00 28.88 -72.72
C VAL A 542 -17.38 28.30 -73.02
N CYS A 543 -17.63 27.09 -72.50
CA CYS A 543 -18.94 26.47 -72.56
C CYS A 543 -19.70 26.82 -71.29
N ASP A 544 -20.74 27.64 -71.42
CA ASP A 544 -21.64 28.00 -70.33
C ASP A 544 -22.90 27.12 -70.46
N SER A 545 -23.26 26.41 -69.38
CA SER A 545 -24.38 25.46 -69.38
C SER A 545 -25.73 26.12 -69.74
N GLU A 546 -25.86 27.43 -69.58
CA GLU A 546 -27.08 28.17 -69.92
C GLU A 546 -26.97 28.99 -71.22
N ARG A 547 -25.76 29.35 -71.66
CA ARG A 547 -25.55 30.32 -72.76
C ARG A 547 -24.84 29.75 -73.99
N GLY A 548 -24.52 28.46 -74.00
CA GLY A 548 -23.82 27.80 -75.10
C GLY A 548 -22.32 28.12 -75.16
N LYS A 549 -21.68 27.79 -76.29
CA LYS A 549 -20.25 27.98 -76.50
C LYS A 549 -19.95 29.43 -76.92
N ARG A 550 -19.04 30.09 -76.20
CA ARG A 550 -18.55 31.44 -76.56
C ARG A 550 -17.03 31.52 -76.49
N TRP A 551 -16.42 32.23 -77.44
CA TRP A 551 -14.99 32.49 -77.43
C TRP A 551 -14.65 33.66 -76.51
N LEU A 552 -13.58 33.52 -75.71
CA LEU A 552 -13.04 34.61 -74.89
C LEU A 552 -12.54 35.76 -75.78
N LYS A 553 -13.16 36.95 -75.67
CA LYS A 553 -12.89 38.12 -76.54
C LYS A 553 -11.58 38.86 -76.22
N ARG A 554 -10.99 38.68 -75.02
CA ARG A 554 -9.68 39.20 -74.60
C ARG A 554 -9.06 38.27 -73.55
N PHE A 555 -7.73 38.15 -73.57
CA PHE A 555 -6.93 37.33 -72.65
C PHE A 555 -6.50 38.06 -71.39
#